data_AF-T2IXP4-F1
#
_entry.id   AF-T2IXP4-F1
#
_cell.length_a   1.000
_cell.length_b   1.000
_cell.length_c   1.000
_cell.angle_alpha   90.00
_cell.angle_beta   90.00
_cell.angle_gamma   90.00
#
_symmetry.space_group_name_H-M   'P 1'
#
loop_
_entity.id
_entity.type
_entity.pdbx_description
1 polymer ?
#
loop_
_entity_poly.entity_id
_entity_poly.type
_entity_poly.pdbx_seq_one_letter_code
_entity_poly.pdbx_strand_id
1 'polypeptide(L)'
;MRDLIKDTQCGGQSQGCNLLNYSVKKITKDSQLASLPLNQLSLEQYKFSDIPGLSNTELKEFNQWQQVYLSEIPGLNQVSFADFPNSLSTDSIEFAQIDITFSEAEYESLKSISGSYQEGFNKSCTGGCSHIELGGNPLILGKQWISGNSQKVQGGYGILSSLFGGVEPTGRHPFGDVFKVVIGDIDETTGTVETDLYFRVCQKGWIDLGCSPYGIGPIPFMTFKENNWIFF
;
A
#
# COMPACT_ATOMS: atom_id res chain seq x y z
N MET A 1 22.71 -16.49 41.91
CA MET A 1 22.13 -15.31 41.22
C MET A 1 21.22 -15.68 40.05
N ARG A 2 21.38 -16.85 39.39
CA ARG A 2 20.41 -17.37 38.41
C ARG A 2 19.14 -17.99 39.03
N ASP A 3 19.17 -18.35 40.31
CA ASP A 3 18.02 -18.99 40.98
C ASP A 3 17.16 -18.03 41.83
N LEU A 4 17.54 -16.76 41.96
CA LEU A 4 16.79 -15.77 42.75
C LEU A 4 15.75 -14.98 41.94
N ILE A 5 15.70 -15.17 40.61
CA ILE A 5 14.76 -14.47 39.73
C ILE A 5 13.47 -15.28 39.52
N LYS A 6 13.41 -16.55 39.96
CA LYS A 6 12.23 -17.41 39.76
C LYS A 6 11.12 -17.18 40.79
N ASP A 7 11.43 -16.70 42.00
CA ASP A 7 10.44 -16.63 43.08
C ASP A 7 9.62 -15.34 43.13
N THR A 8 10.11 -14.24 42.54
CA THR A 8 9.48 -12.92 42.70
C THR A 8 8.47 -12.55 41.62
N GLN A 9 8.40 -13.30 40.50
CA GLN A 9 7.53 -12.98 39.36
C GLN A 9 6.28 -13.88 39.21
N CYS A 10 6.10 -14.89 40.07
CA CYS A 10 5.05 -15.90 39.91
C CYS A 10 4.26 -16.23 41.20
N GLY A 11 4.26 -15.32 42.19
CA GLY A 11 3.44 -15.46 43.39
C GLY A 11 3.68 -16.74 44.21
N GLY A 12 4.92 -17.24 44.23
CA GLY A 12 5.31 -18.35 45.10
C GLY A 12 4.84 -19.76 44.67
N GLN A 13 4.54 -19.99 43.38
CA GLN A 13 4.33 -21.36 42.88
C GLN A 13 5.62 -21.92 42.28
N SER A 14 6.16 -22.96 42.92
CA SER A 14 7.46 -23.59 42.64
C SER A 14 7.49 -24.51 41.40
N GLN A 15 6.58 -24.32 40.44
CA GLN A 15 6.61 -25.00 39.15
C GLN A 15 6.68 -23.94 38.06
N GLY A 16 7.75 -24.02 37.25
CA GLY A 16 8.16 -23.01 36.30
C GLY A 16 6.99 -22.36 35.55
N CYS A 17 6.97 -21.02 35.57
CA CYS A 17 6.00 -20.20 34.86
C CYS A 17 5.96 -20.56 33.38
N ASN A 18 5.02 -21.41 32.99
CA ASN A 18 4.73 -21.68 31.58
C ASN A 18 3.82 -20.56 31.09
N LEU A 19 4.43 -19.40 30.77
CA LEU A 19 3.77 -18.19 30.28
C LEU A 19 2.93 -18.43 29.01
N LEU A 20 3.16 -19.55 28.31
CA LEU A 20 2.43 -19.97 27.12
C LEU A 20 0.93 -20.20 27.36
N ASN A 21 0.47 -20.37 28.60
CA ASN A 21 -0.94 -20.67 28.93
C ASN A 21 -1.79 -19.48 29.40
N TYR A 22 -1.24 -18.26 29.44
CA TYR A 22 -1.97 -17.08 29.91
C TYR A 22 -2.64 -16.35 28.75
N SER A 23 -3.90 -15.90 28.93
CA SER A 23 -4.55 -15.04 27.95
C SER A 23 -4.04 -13.60 28.04
N VAL A 24 -4.02 -12.88 26.92
CA VAL A 24 -3.63 -11.45 26.88
C VAL A 24 -4.46 -10.63 27.88
N LYS A 25 -5.76 -10.95 28.03
CA LYS A 25 -6.66 -10.35 29.04
C LYS A 25 -6.24 -10.58 30.49
N LYS A 26 -5.54 -11.68 30.80
CA LYS A 26 -4.97 -11.94 32.14
C LYS A 26 -3.63 -11.23 32.31
N ILE A 27 -2.81 -11.19 31.26
CA ILE A 27 -1.52 -10.49 31.22
C ILE A 27 -1.70 -8.97 31.43
N THR A 28 -2.68 -8.35 30.78
CA THR A 28 -2.92 -6.89 30.88
C THR A 28 -3.53 -6.45 32.21
N LYS A 29 -4.02 -7.38 33.04
CA LYS A 29 -4.55 -7.10 34.38
C LYS A 29 -3.52 -7.31 35.50
N ASP A 30 -2.41 -7.94 35.19
CA ASP A 30 -1.31 -8.17 36.12
C ASP A 30 -0.22 -7.13 35.86
N SER A 31 0.04 -6.27 36.84
CA SER A 31 0.98 -5.15 36.69
C SER A 31 2.43 -5.58 36.47
N GLN A 32 2.81 -6.80 36.85
CA GLN A 32 4.14 -7.34 36.58
C GLN A 32 4.24 -7.88 35.15
N LEU A 33 3.19 -8.53 34.66
CA LEU A 33 3.14 -9.09 33.31
C LEU A 33 2.83 -8.03 32.24
N ALA A 34 2.18 -6.93 32.58
CA ALA A 34 1.91 -5.81 31.67
C ALA A 34 3.18 -5.10 31.17
N SER A 35 4.32 -5.32 31.84
CA SER A 35 5.63 -4.78 31.44
C SER A 35 6.42 -5.70 30.50
N LEU A 36 5.88 -6.88 30.16
CA LEU A 36 6.53 -7.80 29.24
C LEU A 36 6.52 -7.24 27.81
N PRO A 37 7.67 -7.18 27.12
CA PRO A 37 7.70 -6.80 25.73
C PRO A 37 7.01 -7.87 24.87
N LEU A 38 6.20 -7.45 23.89
CA LEU A 38 5.39 -8.36 23.06
C LEU A 38 6.21 -9.44 22.34
N ASN A 39 7.48 -9.18 22.05
CA ASN A 39 8.38 -10.14 21.40
C ASN A 39 8.76 -11.35 22.28
N GLN A 40 8.42 -11.32 23.58
CA GLN A 40 8.58 -12.46 24.50
C GLN A 40 7.31 -13.29 24.62
N LEU A 41 6.23 -12.90 23.94
CA LEU A 41 4.99 -13.66 23.85
C LEU A 41 4.91 -14.32 22.48
N SER A 42 4.58 -15.61 22.45
CA SER A 42 4.19 -16.25 21.18
C SER A 42 2.83 -15.69 20.79
N LEU A 43 2.80 -14.83 19.76
CA LEU A 43 1.58 -14.20 19.28
C LEU A 43 0.76 -15.12 18.36
N GLU A 44 1.38 -16.18 17.85
CA GLU A 44 0.79 -17.14 16.90
C GLU A 44 -0.45 -17.87 17.44
N GLN A 45 -0.58 -17.96 18.77
CA GLN A 45 -1.70 -18.62 19.44
C GLN A 45 -2.90 -17.71 19.71
N TYR A 46 -2.79 -16.41 19.46
CA TYR A 46 -3.86 -15.44 19.74
C TYR A 46 -4.47 -14.93 18.43
N LYS A 47 -5.80 -14.86 18.40
CA LYS A 47 -6.51 -14.19 17.31
C LYS A 47 -6.44 -12.69 17.50
N PHE A 48 -6.55 -11.94 16.42
CA PHE A 48 -6.64 -10.48 16.45
C PHE A 48 -7.77 -9.99 17.39
N SER A 49 -8.89 -10.71 17.44
CA SER A 49 -10.02 -10.45 18.33
C SER A 49 -9.73 -10.64 19.82
N ASP A 50 -8.65 -11.33 20.17
CA ASP A 50 -8.33 -11.68 21.55
C ASP A 50 -7.58 -10.57 22.29
N ILE A 51 -7.12 -9.54 21.56
CA ILE A 51 -6.40 -8.38 22.09
C ILE A 51 -7.41 -7.26 22.33
N PRO A 52 -7.76 -6.95 23.60
CA PRO A 52 -8.77 -5.95 23.90
C PRO A 52 -8.39 -4.58 23.35
N GLY A 53 -9.32 -3.93 22.64
CA GLY A 53 -9.13 -2.59 22.09
C GLY A 53 -8.45 -2.55 20.72
N LEU A 54 -7.69 -3.58 20.33
CA LEU A 54 -6.90 -3.57 19.09
C LEU A 54 -7.75 -3.39 17.82
N SER A 55 -8.94 -3.99 17.78
CA SER A 55 -9.88 -3.84 16.66
C SER A 55 -10.46 -2.43 16.51
N ASN A 56 -10.38 -1.61 17.56
CA ASN A 56 -10.97 -0.28 17.63
C ASN A 56 -9.91 0.82 17.69
N THR A 57 -8.64 0.47 17.83
CA THR A 57 -7.50 1.40 17.85
C THR A 57 -7.17 1.81 16.41
N GLU A 58 -7.26 3.11 16.12
CA GLU A 58 -6.88 3.62 14.81
C GLU A 58 -5.38 3.44 14.57
N LEU A 59 -4.97 3.19 13.31
CA LEU A 59 -3.56 2.98 12.96
C LEU A 59 -2.65 4.12 13.47
N LYS A 60 -3.19 5.36 13.49
CA LYS A 60 -2.45 6.55 13.93
C LYS A 60 -2.06 6.54 15.42
N GLU A 61 -2.70 5.70 16.23
CA GLU A 61 -2.49 5.60 17.67
C GLU A 61 -1.37 4.62 18.04
N PHE A 62 -0.88 3.81 17.08
CA PHE A 62 0.26 2.94 17.32
C PHE A 62 1.56 3.74 17.24
N ASN A 63 2.46 3.54 18.21
CA ASN A 63 3.75 4.22 18.17
C ASN A 63 4.57 3.78 16.94
N GLN A 64 5.18 4.73 16.25
CA GLN A 64 5.97 4.49 15.03
C GLN A 64 5.19 3.82 13.88
N TRP A 65 3.86 3.93 13.84
CA TRP A 65 3.05 3.36 12.75
C TRP A 65 3.47 3.86 11.36
N GLN A 66 4.01 5.09 11.28
CA GLN A 66 4.53 5.68 10.03
C GLN A 66 5.82 5.01 9.52
N GLN A 67 6.48 4.20 10.36
CA GLN A 67 7.72 3.50 10.03
C GLN A 67 7.48 2.05 9.59
N VAL A 68 6.23 1.57 9.72
CA VAL A 68 5.82 0.25 9.21
C VAL A 68 5.54 0.41 7.72
N TYR A 69 6.16 -0.44 6.90
CA TYR A 69 5.86 -0.41 5.47
C TYR A 69 4.42 -0.91 5.28
N LEU A 70 3.63 -0.21 4.46
CA LEU A 70 2.26 -0.67 4.18
C LEU A 70 2.23 -2.10 3.58
N SER A 71 3.31 -2.52 2.90
CA SER A 71 3.51 -3.88 2.41
C SER A 71 3.61 -4.94 3.52
N GLU A 72 3.92 -4.52 4.75
CA GLU A 72 4.01 -5.39 5.93
C GLU A 72 2.66 -5.51 6.66
N ILE A 73 1.61 -4.81 6.20
CA ILE A 73 0.26 -4.92 6.78
C ILE A 73 -0.44 -6.16 6.19
N PRO A 74 -0.65 -7.23 6.97
CA PRO A 74 -1.27 -8.45 6.47
C PRO A 74 -2.72 -8.19 6.06
N GLY A 75 -3.11 -8.69 4.89
CA GLY A 75 -4.50 -8.61 4.41
C GLY A 75 -4.91 -7.27 3.81
N LEU A 76 -3.99 -6.31 3.63
CA LEU A 76 -4.28 -5.04 2.95
C LEU A 76 -4.80 -5.25 1.52
N ASN A 77 -4.30 -6.28 0.82
CA ASN A 77 -4.77 -6.70 -0.49
C ASN A 77 -6.14 -7.40 -0.48
N GLN A 78 -6.73 -7.67 0.69
CA GLN A 78 -8.04 -8.29 0.86
C GLN A 78 -9.13 -7.28 1.27
N VAL A 79 -8.78 -5.99 1.40
CA VAL A 79 -9.75 -4.93 1.72
C VAL A 79 -10.72 -4.75 0.56
N SER A 80 -12.01 -4.79 0.83
CA SER A 80 -13.06 -4.56 -0.17
C SER A 80 -13.00 -3.13 -0.70
N PHE A 81 -13.30 -2.94 -2.00
CA PHE A 81 -13.42 -1.60 -2.59
C PHE A 81 -14.39 -0.68 -1.85
N ALA A 82 -15.44 -1.25 -1.25
CA ALA A 82 -16.43 -0.49 -0.49
C ALA A 82 -15.87 0.11 0.82
N ASP A 83 -14.77 -0.45 1.32
CA ASP A 83 -14.16 -0.07 2.59
C ASP A 83 -12.99 0.92 2.40
N PHE A 84 -12.67 1.32 1.16
CA PHE A 84 -11.66 2.33 0.91
C PHE A 84 -12.15 3.73 1.33
N PRO A 85 -11.25 4.62 1.81
CA PRO A 85 -11.61 5.92 2.42
C PRO A 85 -12.47 6.83 1.54
N ASN A 86 -12.33 6.69 0.22
CA ASN A 86 -13.17 7.35 -0.76
C ASN A 86 -14.00 6.30 -1.47
N SER A 87 -15.33 6.38 -1.36
CA SER A 87 -16.22 5.52 -2.14
C SER A 87 -16.03 5.77 -3.63
N LEU A 88 -16.14 4.72 -4.44
CA LEU A 88 -16.18 4.77 -5.89
C LEU A 88 -17.27 5.76 -6.35
N SER A 89 -16.89 7.00 -6.64
CA SER A 89 -17.77 7.98 -7.29
C SER A 89 -17.81 7.61 -8.77
N THR A 90 -19.00 7.30 -9.29
CA THR A 90 -19.22 6.93 -10.70
C THR A 90 -18.81 8.02 -11.69
N ASP A 91 -18.58 9.25 -11.21
CA ASP A 91 -18.21 10.40 -12.04
C ASP A 91 -16.69 10.50 -12.27
N SER A 92 -15.88 9.76 -11.51
CA SER A 92 -14.42 9.90 -11.48
C SER A 92 -13.64 8.63 -11.82
N ILE A 93 -14.33 7.50 -12.03
CA ILE A 93 -13.69 6.22 -12.32
C ILE A 93 -14.05 5.82 -13.74
N GLU A 94 -13.02 5.72 -14.57
CA GLU A 94 -13.16 5.22 -15.92
C GLU A 94 -12.78 3.75 -15.94
N PHE A 95 -13.52 2.97 -16.74
CA PHE A 95 -13.23 1.57 -16.98
C PHE A 95 -12.80 1.39 -18.43
N ALA A 96 -11.79 0.56 -18.64
CA ALA A 96 -11.36 0.15 -19.97
C ALA A 96 -11.06 -1.34 -19.99
N GLN A 97 -11.17 -1.94 -21.17
CA GLN A 97 -10.67 -3.27 -21.39
C GLN A 97 -9.17 -3.22 -21.68
N ILE A 98 -8.40 -4.14 -21.11
CA ILE A 98 -7.00 -4.33 -21.51
C ILE A 98 -7.02 -5.05 -22.86
N ASP A 99 -6.59 -4.37 -23.92
CA ASP A 99 -6.56 -4.93 -25.28
C ASP A 99 -5.31 -5.80 -25.46
N ILE A 100 -4.15 -5.19 -25.31
CA ILE A 100 -2.85 -5.85 -25.45
C ILE A 100 -1.84 -5.33 -24.43
N THR A 101 -0.93 -6.21 -24.05
CA THR A 101 0.18 -5.92 -23.15
C THR A 101 1.50 -5.81 -23.91
N PHE A 102 2.34 -4.83 -23.57
CA PHE A 102 3.65 -4.64 -24.17
C PHE A 102 4.72 -4.59 -23.09
N SER A 103 5.78 -5.37 -23.26
CA SER A 103 7.01 -5.28 -22.47
C SER A 103 7.86 -4.07 -22.88
N GLU A 104 9.05 -3.92 -22.28
CA GLU A 104 9.99 -2.81 -22.56
C GLU A 104 10.69 -2.89 -23.93
N ALA A 105 10.33 -3.84 -24.79
CA ALA A 105 10.75 -3.81 -26.20
C ALA A 105 10.42 -2.44 -26.83
N GLU A 106 11.11 -2.03 -27.92
CA GLU A 106 11.24 -0.67 -28.49
C GLU A 106 9.94 0.06 -28.91
N TYR A 107 8.89 0.01 -28.11
CA TYR A 107 7.58 0.58 -28.35
C TYR A 107 7.49 1.98 -27.76
N GLU A 108 6.99 2.90 -28.58
CA GLU A 108 6.61 4.23 -28.14
C GLU A 108 5.21 4.20 -27.54
N SER A 109 5.04 4.91 -26.42
CA SER A 109 3.74 5.15 -25.79
C SER A 109 3.40 6.63 -25.83
N LEU A 110 2.88 7.09 -26.97
CA LEU A 110 2.57 8.50 -27.23
C LEU A 110 1.14 8.91 -26.81
N LYS A 111 0.22 7.96 -26.69
CA LYS A 111 -1.18 8.18 -26.31
C LYS A 111 -1.42 7.83 -24.85
N SER A 112 -0.47 8.20 -24.00
CA SER A 112 -0.46 7.86 -22.59
C SER A 112 -1.67 8.43 -21.86
N ILE A 113 -2.21 7.63 -20.96
CA ILE A 113 -3.15 8.01 -19.92
C ILE A 113 -2.47 7.85 -18.57
N SER A 114 -1.18 8.07 -18.42
CA SER A 114 -0.53 7.97 -17.11
C SER A 114 0.33 9.19 -16.83
N GLY A 115 0.49 9.52 -15.55
CA GLY A 115 1.43 10.55 -15.13
C GLY A 115 1.29 10.90 -13.65
N SER A 116 1.29 12.20 -13.37
CA SER A 116 1.16 12.77 -12.03
C SER A 116 0.28 14.01 -12.03
N TYR A 117 -0.10 14.47 -10.84
CA TYR A 117 -0.74 15.78 -10.71
C TYR A 117 0.16 16.94 -11.13
N GLN A 118 1.49 16.79 -11.05
CA GLN A 118 2.43 17.85 -11.41
C GLN A 118 2.65 17.98 -12.91
N GLU A 119 2.77 16.87 -13.61
CA GLU A 119 3.07 16.90 -15.04
C GLU A 119 1.86 16.61 -15.93
N GLY A 120 0.70 16.35 -15.32
CA GLY A 120 -0.48 15.85 -15.99
C GLY A 120 -0.39 14.33 -16.25
N PHE A 121 -1.51 13.77 -16.72
CA PHE A 121 -1.66 12.32 -16.91
C PHE A 121 -1.59 11.87 -18.38
N ASN A 122 -0.97 12.67 -19.25
CA ASN A 122 -0.75 12.31 -20.65
C ASN A 122 0.76 12.24 -20.95
N LYS A 123 1.53 11.66 -20.04
CA LYS A 123 3.00 11.62 -20.15
C LYS A 123 3.42 10.53 -21.12
N SER A 124 3.87 10.95 -22.30
CA SER A 124 4.37 10.04 -23.31
C SER A 124 5.70 9.42 -22.92
N CYS A 125 6.02 8.28 -23.54
CA CYS A 125 7.34 7.66 -23.52
C CYS A 125 7.78 7.32 -24.95
N THR A 126 9.02 7.65 -25.31
CA THR A 126 9.54 7.52 -26.67
C THR A 126 10.39 6.25 -26.87
N GLY A 127 10.18 5.22 -26.06
CA GLY A 127 10.85 3.93 -26.16
C GLY A 127 11.25 3.35 -24.81
N GLY A 128 11.33 2.02 -24.73
CA GLY A 128 11.76 1.31 -23.51
C GLY A 128 10.72 1.31 -22.40
N CYS A 129 9.45 1.55 -22.72
CA CYS A 129 8.38 1.62 -21.74
C CYS A 129 7.37 0.51 -21.94
N SER A 130 7.38 -0.43 -20.99
CA SER A 130 6.28 -1.37 -20.84
C SER A 130 4.97 -0.61 -20.58
N HIS A 131 3.90 -1.05 -21.22
CA HIS A 131 2.59 -0.43 -21.12
C HIS A 131 1.49 -1.39 -21.55
N ILE A 132 0.26 -1.05 -21.18
CA ILE A 132 -0.94 -1.70 -21.71
C ILE A 132 -1.64 -0.78 -22.70
N GLU A 133 -2.20 -1.34 -23.77
CA GLU A 133 -3.15 -0.65 -24.63
C GLU A 133 -4.58 -0.91 -24.15
N LEU A 134 -5.40 0.12 -24.19
CA LEU A 134 -6.76 0.11 -23.67
C LEU A 134 -7.78 0.12 -24.80
N GLY A 135 -8.89 -0.56 -24.55
CA GLY A 135 -10.02 -0.72 -25.45
C GLY A 135 -11.37 -0.77 -24.73
N GLY A 136 -12.37 -1.38 -25.38
CA GLY A 136 -13.73 -1.53 -24.86
C GLY A 136 -14.68 -0.35 -25.16
N ASN A 137 -14.17 0.83 -25.53
CA ASN A 137 -14.97 1.98 -25.99
C ASN A 137 -14.15 2.82 -27.00
N PRO A 138 -14.77 3.33 -28.10
CA PRO A 138 -14.14 4.26 -29.05
C PRO A 138 -13.36 5.45 -28.46
N LEU A 139 -13.73 5.97 -27.28
CA LEU A 139 -13.04 7.11 -26.65
C LEU A 139 -11.67 6.74 -26.04
N ILE A 140 -11.51 5.48 -25.62
CA ILE A 140 -10.31 4.97 -24.94
C ILE A 140 -9.49 4.04 -25.84
N LEU A 141 -10.04 3.62 -26.98
CA LEU A 141 -9.36 2.74 -27.93
C LEU A 141 -7.97 3.28 -28.33
N GLY A 142 -6.94 2.46 -28.10
CA GLY A 142 -5.55 2.78 -28.42
C GLY A 142 -4.90 3.78 -27.45
N LYS A 143 -5.52 4.07 -26.31
CA LYS A 143 -4.89 4.78 -25.20
C LYS A 143 -3.95 3.82 -24.46
N GLN A 144 -2.87 4.36 -23.93
CA GLN A 144 -1.79 3.55 -23.36
C GLN A 144 -1.61 3.89 -21.88
N TRP A 145 -1.50 2.89 -21.02
CA TRP A 145 -1.14 3.11 -19.62
C TRP A 145 0.26 2.54 -19.36
N ILE A 146 1.21 3.46 -19.18
CA ILE A 146 2.63 3.13 -19.02
C ILE A 146 2.90 2.59 -17.62
N SER A 147 3.78 1.60 -17.52
CA SER A 147 4.28 1.09 -16.24
C SER A 147 5.04 2.15 -15.46
N GLY A 148 4.76 2.23 -14.16
CA GLY A 148 5.53 3.03 -13.21
C GLY A 148 6.94 2.49 -12.95
N ASN A 149 7.23 1.24 -13.35
CA ASN A 149 8.57 0.68 -13.34
C ASN A 149 9.40 1.23 -14.50
N SER A 150 8.78 1.42 -15.67
CA SER A 150 9.46 2.00 -16.83
C SER A 150 9.51 3.53 -16.84
N GLN A 151 8.55 4.23 -16.21
CA GLN A 151 8.52 5.70 -16.22
C GLN A 151 8.25 6.32 -14.84
N LYS A 152 9.17 7.20 -14.42
CA LYS A 152 8.99 8.15 -13.31
C LYS A 152 8.68 9.55 -13.83
N VAL A 153 7.88 10.30 -13.07
CA VAL A 153 7.44 11.67 -13.37
C VAL A 153 7.61 12.53 -12.12
N GLN A 154 7.75 13.84 -12.26
CA GLN A 154 7.77 14.76 -11.12
C GLN A 154 6.48 14.64 -10.31
N GLY A 155 6.59 14.72 -8.99
CA GLY A 155 5.49 14.55 -8.05
C GLY A 155 5.59 15.47 -6.85
N GLY A 156 4.57 15.41 -5.99
CA GLY A 156 4.51 16.22 -4.76
C GLY A 156 4.47 17.73 -5.00
N TYR A 157 4.40 18.51 -3.92
CA TYR A 157 4.48 19.98 -3.94
C TYR A 157 4.88 20.50 -2.55
N GLY A 158 5.32 21.75 -2.48
CA GLY A 158 5.80 22.35 -1.22
C GLY A 158 7.15 21.81 -0.80
N ILE A 159 7.48 21.91 0.49
CA ILE A 159 8.77 21.46 1.05
C ILE A 159 8.91 19.94 0.94
N LEU A 160 7.79 19.22 1.12
CA LEU A 160 7.76 17.76 1.04
C LEU A 160 7.96 17.21 -0.39
N SER A 161 7.90 18.04 -1.44
CA SER A 161 8.10 17.58 -2.83
C SER A 161 9.47 16.93 -3.02
N SER A 162 10.48 17.35 -2.27
CA SER A 162 11.85 16.83 -2.36
C SER A 162 12.02 15.38 -1.88
N LEU A 163 11.04 14.84 -1.14
CA LEU A 163 11.04 13.45 -0.72
C LEU A 163 11.00 12.53 -1.96
N PHE A 164 11.60 11.35 -1.84
CA PHE A 164 11.71 10.38 -2.94
C PHE A 164 12.39 10.95 -4.20
N GLY A 165 13.23 11.96 -4.03
CA GLY A 165 13.96 12.59 -5.14
C GLY A 165 13.10 13.47 -6.05
N GLY A 166 11.91 13.89 -5.60
CA GLY A 166 11.03 14.73 -6.42
C GLY A 166 10.15 13.98 -7.41
N VAL A 167 10.25 12.66 -7.46
CA VAL A 167 9.61 11.84 -8.49
C VAL A 167 8.73 10.74 -7.91
N GLU A 168 7.76 10.31 -8.71
CA GLU A 168 6.86 9.20 -8.44
C GLU A 168 6.68 8.36 -9.70
N PRO A 169 6.32 7.07 -9.59
CA PRO A 169 5.87 6.29 -10.74
C PRO A 169 4.70 6.97 -11.44
N THR A 170 4.68 6.86 -12.77
CA THR A 170 3.50 7.21 -13.55
C THR A 170 2.31 6.32 -13.16
N GLY A 171 1.11 6.87 -13.13
CA GLY A 171 -0.09 6.12 -12.73
C GLY A 171 -1.34 6.97 -12.70
N ARG A 172 -2.37 6.48 -12.00
CA ARG A 172 -3.73 7.04 -11.96
C ARG A 172 -4.34 7.02 -10.56
N HIS A 173 -5.47 7.71 -10.39
CA HIS A 173 -6.07 7.97 -9.06
C HIS A 173 -7.58 7.65 -9.06
N PRO A 174 -7.96 6.39 -9.35
CA PRO A 174 -9.37 5.99 -9.37
C PRO A 174 -10.06 6.18 -8.00
N PHE A 175 -9.29 6.18 -6.90
CA PHE A 175 -9.80 6.37 -5.54
C PHE A 175 -9.48 7.77 -4.98
N GLY A 176 -9.27 8.74 -5.86
CA GLY A 176 -8.86 10.08 -5.47
C GLY A 176 -7.40 10.13 -5.01
N ASP A 177 -7.08 11.14 -4.21
CA ASP A 177 -5.69 11.55 -3.94
C ASP A 177 -5.04 10.88 -2.71
N VAL A 178 -5.64 9.77 -2.25
CA VAL A 178 -5.19 8.98 -1.10
C VAL A 178 -4.03 8.08 -1.50
N PHE A 179 -4.16 7.41 -2.64
CA PHE A 179 -3.12 6.58 -3.23
C PHE A 179 -3.22 6.60 -4.74
N LYS A 180 -2.09 6.34 -5.38
CA LYS A 180 -1.97 6.16 -6.81
C LYS A 180 -1.98 4.68 -7.14
N VAL A 181 -2.75 4.30 -8.16
CA VAL A 181 -2.70 2.99 -8.80
C VAL A 181 -1.70 3.06 -9.95
N VAL A 182 -0.76 2.13 -9.95
CA VAL A 182 0.37 2.08 -10.87
C VAL A 182 0.37 0.73 -11.56
N ILE A 183 0.57 0.70 -12.88
CA ILE A 183 0.93 -0.55 -13.56
C ILE A 183 2.37 -0.88 -13.14
N GLY A 184 2.54 -2.00 -12.46
CA GLY A 184 3.83 -2.52 -12.04
C GLY A 184 4.43 -3.36 -13.17
N ASP A 185 4.50 -4.67 -12.94
CA ASP A 185 5.05 -5.62 -13.89
C ASP A 185 4.04 -6.05 -14.97
N ILE A 186 4.55 -6.28 -16.18
CA ILE A 186 3.81 -6.77 -17.33
C ILE A 186 4.52 -8.00 -17.88
N ASP A 187 3.80 -9.10 -18.00
CA ASP A 187 4.24 -10.28 -18.72
C ASP A 187 3.47 -10.38 -20.05
N GLU A 188 4.11 -9.91 -21.11
CA GLU A 188 3.61 -9.94 -22.49
C GLU A 188 3.38 -11.38 -22.99
N THR A 189 4.13 -12.38 -22.48
CA THR A 189 3.97 -13.77 -22.93
C THR A 189 2.66 -14.37 -22.43
N THR A 190 2.24 -13.98 -21.22
CA THR A 190 1.01 -14.50 -20.60
C THR A 190 -0.16 -13.53 -20.62
N GLY A 191 0.07 -12.30 -21.13
CA GLY A 191 -0.89 -11.21 -21.13
C GLY A 191 -1.25 -10.74 -19.72
N THR A 192 -0.33 -10.86 -18.75
CA THR A 192 -0.58 -10.59 -17.33
C THR A 192 -0.09 -9.20 -16.95
N VAL A 193 -0.88 -8.49 -16.15
CA VAL A 193 -0.61 -7.12 -15.70
C VAL A 193 -0.76 -7.05 -14.19
N GLU A 194 0.31 -6.68 -13.50
CA GLU A 194 0.30 -6.46 -12.06
C GLU A 194 0.14 -4.96 -11.76
N THR A 195 -0.61 -4.67 -10.71
CA THR A 195 -0.84 -3.29 -10.25
C THR A 195 -0.38 -3.12 -8.82
N ASP A 196 0.17 -1.94 -8.55
CA ASP A 196 0.68 -1.54 -7.26
C ASP A 196 -0.02 -0.28 -6.76
N LEU A 197 -0.16 -0.20 -5.44
CA LEU A 197 -0.52 1.04 -4.76
C LEU A 197 0.73 1.79 -4.34
N TYR A 198 0.71 3.11 -4.57
CA TYR A 198 1.70 4.04 -4.05
C TYR A 198 1.01 5.13 -3.24
N PHE A 199 1.54 5.40 -2.05
CA PHE A 199 1.02 6.39 -1.10
C PHE A 199 1.96 7.58 -1.00
N ARG A 200 1.44 8.68 -0.44
CA ARG A 200 2.19 9.91 -0.18
C ARG A 200 1.93 10.41 1.24
N VAL A 201 2.82 11.26 1.72
CA VAL A 201 2.66 11.98 2.99
C VAL A 201 2.30 13.43 2.69
N CYS A 202 1.25 13.91 3.33
CA CYS A 202 0.86 15.31 3.30
C CYS A 202 0.89 15.88 4.71
N GLN A 203 1.46 17.06 4.89
CA GLN A 203 1.38 17.80 6.14
C GLN A 203 0.72 19.15 5.89
N LYS A 204 -0.59 19.19 6.16
CA LYS A 204 -1.44 20.38 6.06
C LYS A 204 -1.86 20.81 7.46
N GLY A 205 -1.80 22.10 7.76
CA GLY A 205 -2.13 22.65 9.08
C GLY A 205 -1.73 24.11 9.21
N TRP A 206 -1.43 24.56 10.44
CA TRP A 206 -0.90 25.93 10.68
C TRP A 206 0.41 26.18 9.91
N ILE A 207 1.23 25.14 9.75
CA ILE A 207 2.36 25.11 8.82
C ILE A 207 2.01 24.11 7.73
N ASP A 208 1.83 24.59 6.51
CA ASP A 208 1.62 23.75 5.32
C ASP A 208 2.99 23.44 4.69
N LEU A 209 3.41 22.18 4.77
CA LEU A 209 4.65 21.70 4.12
C LEU A 209 4.37 21.11 2.73
N GLY A 210 3.12 21.02 2.31
CA GLY A 210 2.66 20.40 1.08
C GLY A 210 2.54 18.89 1.18
N CYS A 211 2.77 18.20 0.06
CA CYS A 211 2.70 16.75 -0.06
C CYS A 211 3.94 16.21 -0.75
N SER A 212 4.40 15.03 -0.33
CA SER A 212 5.42 14.29 -1.06
C SER A 212 4.90 13.79 -2.42
N PRO A 213 5.80 13.36 -3.32
CA PRO A 213 5.43 12.42 -4.37
C PRO A 213 4.84 11.13 -3.79
N TYR A 214 4.08 10.40 -4.60
CA TYR A 214 3.60 9.05 -4.29
C TYR A 214 4.75 8.03 -4.37
N GLY A 215 5.61 8.05 -3.35
CA GLY A 215 6.81 7.21 -3.28
C GLY A 215 6.74 6.06 -2.27
N ILE A 216 5.65 5.94 -1.48
CA ILE A 216 5.50 4.87 -0.49
C ILE A 216 4.84 3.67 -1.15
N GLY A 217 5.65 2.70 -1.54
CA GLY A 217 5.27 1.51 -2.29
C GLY A 217 6.52 0.85 -2.91
N PRO A 218 6.35 -0.10 -3.85
CA PRO A 218 5.09 -0.68 -4.31
C PRO A 218 4.40 -1.54 -3.24
N ILE A 219 3.07 -1.49 -3.20
CA ILE A 219 2.25 -2.43 -2.43
C ILE A 219 1.41 -3.21 -3.45
N PRO A 220 1.63 -4.52 -3.59
CA PRO A 220 0.88 -5.33 -4.55
C PRO A 220 -0.62 -5.22 -4.32
N PHE A 221 -1.37 -4.96 -5.40
CA PHE A 221 -2.80 -4.72 -5.31
C PHE A 221 -3.62 -5.80 -6.02
N MET A 222 -3.63 -5.78 -7.35
CA MET A 222 -4.38 -6.73 -8.17
C MET A 222 -3.60 -7.13 -9.40
N THR A 223 -3.93 -8.32 -9.88
CA THR A 223 -3.45 -8.86 -11.14
C THR A 223 -4.60 -8.93 -12.12
N PHE A 224 -4.38 -8.44 -13.32
CA PHE A 224 -5.30 -8.50 -14.44
C PHE A 224 -4.70 -9.33 -15.58
N LYS A 225 -5.56 -9.72 -16.51
CA LYS A 225 -5.16 -10.28 -17.79
C LYS A 225 -5.70 -9.46 -18.95
N GLU A 226 -5.10 -9.61 -20.12
CA GLU A 226 -5.72 -9.20 -21.39
C GLU A 226 -7.19 -9.62 -21.46
N ASN A 227 -8.00 -8.76 -22.08
CA ASN A 227 -9.47 -8.81 -22.12
C ASN A 227 -10.18 -8.57 -20.78
N ASN A 228 -9.49 -8.43 -19.65
CA ASN A 228 -10.12 -8.01 -18.40
C ASN A 228 -10.45 -6.52 -18.43
N TRP A 229 -11.43 -6.13 -17.60
CA TRP A 229 -11.72 -4.73 -17.34
C TRP A 229 -10.86 -4.22 -16.20
N ILE A 230 -10.19 -3.10 -16.44
CA ILE A 230 -9.39 -2.35 -15.47
C ILE A 230 -10.02 -0.97 -15.24
N PHE A 231 -9.75 -0.39 -14.08
CA PHE A 231 -10.22 0.94 -13.70
C PHE A 231 -9.04 1.90 -13.52
N PHE A 232 -9.27 3.20 -13.73
CA PHE A 232 -8.24 4.24 -13.64
C PHE A 232 -8.79 5.62 -13.28
#